data_AF-A0A2N2LHS9-F1
#
_entry.id   AF-A0A2N2LHS9-F1
#
_cell.length_a   1.000
_cell.length_b   1.000
_cell.length_c   1.000
_cell.angle_alpha   90.00
_cell.angle_beta   90.00
_cell.angle_gamma   90.00
#
_symmetry.space_group_name_H-M   'P 1'
#
loop_
_entity.id
_entity.type
_entity.pdbx_description
1 polymer ?
#
loop_
_entity_poly.entity_id
_entity_poly.type
_entity_poly.pdbx_seq_one_letter_code
_entity_poly.pdbx_strand_id
1 'polypeptide(L)' 'MIFPDLPLIDLHRHLEGNIRLETILDLGHQFNIPLPAKT' A
#
# COMPACT_ATOMS: atom_id res chain seq x y z
N MET A 1 -18.61 -9.15 -12.10
CA MET A 1 -17.75 -9.12 -13.30
C MET A 1 -17.29 -7.69 -13.49
N ILE A 2 -16.01 -7.45 -13.75
CA ILE A 2 -15.53 -6.13 -14.18
C ILE A 2 -15.83 -6.03 -15.68
N PHE A 3 -16.50 -4.95 -16.10
CA PHE A 3 -16.88 -4.72 -17.50
C PHE A 3 -15.71 -4.04 -18.23
N PRO A 4 -15.06 -4.68 -19.21
CA PRO A 4 -13.89 -4.13 -19.88
C PRO A 4 -14.21 -2.96 -20.81
N ASP A 5 -15.47 -2.79 -21.18
CA ASP A 5 -16.02 -1.73 -22.01
C ASP A 5 -16.47 -0.49 -21.22
N LEU A 6 -16.41 -0.55 -19.88
CA LEU A 6 -16.71 0.58 -18.99
C LEU A 6 -15.46 1.02 -18.22
N PRO A 7 -15.26 2.33 -17.99
CA PRO A 7 -14.22 2.80 -17.08
C PRO A 7 -14.43 2.27 -15.66
N LEU A 8 -13.39 1.68 -15.08
CA LEU A 8 -13.39 1.25 -13.69
C LEU A 8 -12.95 2.41 -12.78
N ILE A 9 -13.78 2.75 -11.81
CA ILE A 9 -13.55 3.88 -10.90
C ILE A 9 -13.58 3.36 -9.46
N ASP A 10 -12.62 3.80 -8.65
CA ASP A 10 -12.60 3.61 -7.20
C ASP A 10 -12.76 4.99 -6.53
N LEU A 11 -13.93 5.21 -5.92
CA LEU A 11 -14.31 6.50 -5.35
C LEU A 11 -13.90 6.67 -3.89
N HIS A 12 -13.58 5.57 -3.20
CA HIS A 12 -13.26 5.62 -1.77
C HIS A 12 -12.01 4.79 -1.51
N ARG A 13 -10.86 5.42 -1.76
CA ARG A 13 -9.55 4.81 -1.52
C ARG A 13 -8.71 5.64 -0.58
N HIS A 14 -8.31 5.05 0.54
CA HIS A 14 -7.32 5.63 1.44
C HIS A 14 -5.91 5.25 0.98
N LEU A 15 -5.10 6.24 0.62
CA LEU A 15 -3.71 6.02 0.18
C LEU A 15 -2.86 5.42 1.30
N GLU A 16 -2.95 5.99 2.52
CA GLU A 16 -2.18 5.55 3.70
C GLU A 16 -2.49 4.10 4.09
N GLY A 17 -3.74 3.66 3.88
CA GLY A 17 -4.19 2.28 4.14
C GLY A 17 -3.85 1.29 3.02
N ASN A 18 -3.18 1.74 1.97
CA ASN A 18 -2.79 0.96 0.79
C ASN A 18 -1.27 0.93 0.57
N ILE A 19 -0.47 1.25 1.59
CA ILE A 19 0.98 1.12 1.51
C ILE A 19 1.34 -0.37 1.48
N ARG A 20 2.20 -0.76 0.54
CA ARG A 20 2.71 -2.13 0.43
C ARG A 20 3.58 -2.45 1.64
N LEU A 21 3.50 -3.67 2.16
CA LEU A 21 4.28 -4.06 3.34
C LEU A 21 5.78 -3.96 3.09
N GLU A 22 6.24 -4.32 1.89
CA GLU A 22 7.64 -4.19 1.49
C GLU A 22 8.11 -2.74 1.55
N THR A 23 7.25 -1.79 1.14
CA THR A 23 7.55 -0.36 1.24
C THR A 23 7.65 0.10 2.69
N ILE A 24 6.81 -0.42 3.59
CA ILE A 24 6.91 -0.12 5.03
C ILE A 24 8.24 -0.63 5.60
N LEU A 25 8.63 -1.86 5.28
CA LEU A 25 9.89 -2.47 5.70
C LEU A 25 11.10 -1.66 5.18
N ASP A 26 11.14 -1.38 3.87
CA ASP A 26 12.25 -0.66 3.23
C ASP A 26 12.45 0.74 3.83
N LEU A 27 11.37 1.51 3.98
CA LEU A 27 11.44 2.85 4.57
C LEU A 27 11.80 2.79 6.06
N GLY A 28 11.29 1.81 6.79
CA GLY A 28 11.68 1.58 8.19
C GLY A 28 13.19 1.35 8.33
N HIS A 29 13.77 0.53 7.45
CA HIS A 29 15.22 0.33 7.40
C HIS A 29 15.98 1.59 6.98
N GLN A 30 15.54 2.28 5.93
CA GLN A 30 16.20 3.48 5.41
C GLN A 30 16.32 4.60 6.46
N PHE A 31 15.27 4.81 7.25
CA PHE A 31 15.21 5.86 8.25
C PHE A 31 15.52 5.37 9.68
N ASN A 32 15.97 4.12 9.82
CA ASN A 32 16.29 3.48 11.09
C ASN A 32 15.15 3.56 12.11
N ILE A 33 13.91 3.34 11.65
CA ILE A 33 12.70 3.31 12.47
C ILE A 33 12.46 1.86 12.94
N PRO A 34 12.37 1.59 14.26
CA PRO A 34 12.10 0.25 14.75
C PRO A 34 10.68 -0.18 14.38
N LEU A 35 10.56 -1.30 13.66
CA LEU A 35 9.29 -1.91 13.30
C LEU A 35 8.96 -3.09 14.23
N PRO A 36 7.67 -3.39 14.45
CA PRO A 36 7.27 -4.50 15.33
C PRO A 36 7.56 -5.90 14.74
N ALA A 37 7.88 -6.00 13.44
CA ALA A 37 8.22 -7.24 12.75
C ALA A 37 9.26 -6.98 11.64
N LYS A 38 9.83 -8.06 11.09
CA LYS A 38 10.93 -8.00 10.10
C LYS A 38 10.66 -8.74 8.78
N THR A 39 9.53 -9.45 8.69
CA THR A 39 9.13 -10.30 7.55
C THR A 39 7.61 -10.32 7.43
#